data_AF-A0A835D7J3-F1
#
_entry.id   AF-A0A835D7J3-F1
#
_cell.length_a   1.000
_cell.length_b   1.000
_cell.length_c   1.000
_cell.angle_alpha   90.00
_cell.angle_beta   90.00
_cell.angle_gamma   90.00
#
_symmetry.space_group_name_H-M   'P 1'
#
loop_
_entity.id
_entity.type
_entity.pdbx_description
1 polymer ?
#
loop_
_entity_poly.entity_id
_entity_poly.type
_entity_poly.pdbx_seq_one_letter_code
_entity_poly.pdbx_strand_id
1 'polypeptide(L)'
;MNRKVCMVTGDNLHTAKAIALECGILGSNADATERNLIEGRAFRALSDIEREQVAGEILVMGRSSHNDKLLLVQALQKKGHVVAVTGDGTYDAPALREADIGLAMGIQGTEVAKESSDIIILDDNFSSVVKLLWINLIMDTLGALALATEPPTDHLMQRLPVDRREPLATNIMKRNILIQALYQVTVLLVLNFWGRSILNLKNDTSDHANEMKNTFIFNTFVLCQVKGMEEMGINNGH
;
A
#
# COMPACT_ATOMS: atom_id res chain seq x y z
N MET A 1 2.39 13.21 -7.86
CA MET A 1 1.49 12.04 -7.84
C MET A 1 0.18 12.49 -7.21
N ASN A 2 -0.86 12.73 -8.01
CA ASN A 2 -2.11 13.34 -7.52
C ASN A 2 -3.03 12.22 -7.01
N ARG A 3 -3.00 11.92 -5.71
CA ARG A 3 -3.79 10.84 -5.09
C ARG A 3 -5.15 11.41 -4.70
N LYS A 4 -6.24 10.79 -5.15
CA LYS A 4 -7.60 11.13 -4.74
C LYS A 4 -8.18 10.01 -3.89
N VAL A 5 -8.88 10.37 -2.82
CA VAL A 5 -9.62 9.42 -1.98
C VAL A 5 -11.10 9.57 -2.34
N CYS A 6 -11.74 8.46 -2.71
CA CYS A 6 -13.18 8.40 -2.96
C CYS A 6 -13.84 7.55 -1.88
N MET A 7 -14.83 8.11 -1.19
CA MET A 7 -15.62 7.41 -0.18
C MET A 7 -16.86 6.78 -0.83
N VAL A 8 -17.09 5.48 -0.60
CA VAL A 8 -18.27 4.76 -1.09
C VAL A 8 -18.97 4.12 0.12
N THR A 9 -20.22 4.50 0.39
CA THR A 9 -20.98 4.01 1.55
C THR A 9 -22.44 3.69 1.20
N GLY A 10 -23.02 2.75 1.94
CA GLY A 10 -24.45 2.43 1.91
C GLY A 10 -25.32 3.47 2.63
N ASP A 11 -24.71 4.37 3.41
CA ASP A 11 -25.42 5.42 4.14
C ASP A 11 -26.05 6.47 3.22
N ASN A 12 -26.99 7.24 3.77
CA ASN A 12 -27.56 8.38 3.08
C ASN A 12 -26.47 9.38 2.66
N LEU A 13 -26.65 10.00 1.49
CA LEU A 13 -25.69 10.95 0.94
C LEU A 13 -25.39 12.12 1.89
N HIS A 14 -26.38 12.54 2.70
CA HIS A 14 -26.21 13.59 3.71
C HIS A 14 -25.23 13.18 4.82
N THR A 15 -25.36 11.95 5.35
CA THR A 15 -24.45 11.41 6.37
C THR A 15 -23.06 11.20 5.77
N ALA A 16 -23.00 10.65 4.56
CA ALA A 16 -21.75 10.46 3.83
C ALA A 16 -21.00 11.78 3.62
N LYS A 17 -21.72 12.85 3.24
CA LYS A 17 -21.15 14.19 3.09
C LYS A 17 -20.58 14.72 4.41
N ALA A 18 -21.29 14.55 5.53
CA ALA A 18 -20.82 15.01 6.83
C ALA A 18 -19.52 14.32 7.24
N ILE A 19 -19.46 12.98 7.13
CA ILE A 19 -18.26 12.19 7.43
C ILE A 19 -17.11 12.59 6.49
N ALA A 20 -17.39 12.76 5.20
CA ALA A 20 -16.37 13.14 4.23
C ALA A 20 -15.75 14.53 4.51
N LEU A 21 -16.52 15.47 5.06
CA LEU A 21 -16.02 16.77 5.52
C LEU A 21 -15.15 16.62 6.77
N GLU A 22 -15.60 15.83 7.75
CA GLU A 22 -14.85 15.56 8.98
C GLU A 22 -13.51 14.86 8.70
N CYS A 23 -13.49 13.92 7.74
CA CYS A 23 -12.28 13.21 7.30
C CYS A 23 -11.39 14.04 6.36
N GLY A 24 -11.81 15.23 5.95
CA GLY A 24 -11.06 16.10 5.02
C GLY A 24 -11.00 15.59 3.57
N ILE A 25 -11.90 14.67 3.18
CA ILE A 25 -12.08 14.24 1.79
C ILE A 25 -12.71 15.37 0.98
N LEU A 26 -13.64 16.11 1.59
CA LEU A 26 -14.18 17.36 1.06
C LEU A 26 -13.54 18.53 1.82
N GLY A 27 -12.93 19.48 1.11
CA GLY A 27 -12.23 20.62 1.71
C GLY A 27 -13.16 21.64 2.36
N SER A 28 -14.35 21.83 1.79
CA SER A 28 -15.35 22.75 2.30
C SER A 28 -16.76 22.35 1.85
N ASN A 29 -17.78 22.91 2.50
CA ASN A 29 -19.17 22.76 2.07
C ASN A 29 -19.43 23.31 0.65
N ALA A 30 -18.56 24.19 0.14
CA ALA A 30 -18.64 24.72 -1.22
C ALA A 30 -18.13 23.72 -2.27
N ASP A 31 -17.23 22.79 -1.89
CA ASP A 31 -16.72 21.72 -2.77
C ASP A 31 -17.71 20.56 -2.90
N ALA A 32 -18.78 20.57 -2.10
CA ALA A 32 -19.85 19.60 -2.11
C ALA A 32 -20.89 19.90 -3.20
N THR A 33 -20.44 19.93 -4.47
CA THR A 33 -21.30 20.07 -5.65
C THR A 33 -21.78 18.72 -6.19
N GLU A 34 -22.87 18.70 -6.97
CA GLU A 34 -23.42 17.51 -7.64
C GLU A 34 -22.42 16.75 -8.53
N ARG A 35 -21.32 17.41 -8.91
CA ARG A 35 -20.21 16.82 -9.67
C ARG A 35 -19.36 15.84 -8.85
N ASN A 36 -19.26 16.06 -7.54
CA ASN A 36 -18.34 15.34 -6.65
C ASN A 36 -19.11 14.36 -5.73
N LEU A 37 -20.43 14.51 -5.67
CA LEU A 37 -21.37 13.77 -4.84
C LEU A 37 -22.38 13.06 -5.73
N ILE A 38 -22.51 11.75 -5.57
CA ILE A 38 -23.49 10.97 -6.34
C ILE A 38 -24.15 9.90 -5.47
N GLU A 39 -25.40 9.56 -5.79
CA GLU A 39 -26.04 8.38 -5.21
C GLU A 39 -25.77 7.15 -6.07
N GLY A 40 -25.57 5.98 -5.46
CA GLY A 40 -25.31 4.73 -6.17
C GLY A 40 -26.36 4.42 -7.24
N ARG A 41 -27.64 4.69 -6.97
CA ARG A 41 -28.73 4.52 -7.96
C ARG A 41 -28.54 5.38 -9.22
N ALA A 42 -28.05 6.60 -9.07
CA ALA A 42 -27.85 7.53 -10.17
C ALA A 42 -26.62 7.11 -10.97
N PHE A 43 -25.54 6.73 -10.27
CA PHE A 43 -24.31 6.22 -10.88
C PHE A 43 -24.54 4.94 -11.71
N ARG A 44 -25.35 4.02 -11.19
CA ARG A 44 -25.73 2.80 -11.90
C ARG A 44 -26.60 3.05 -13.13
N ALA A 45 -27.41 4.11 -13.12
CA ALA A 45 -28.28 4.48 -14.24
C ALA A 45 -27.52 5.15 -15.40
N LEU A 46 -26.30 5.65 -15.18
CA LEU A 46 -25.44 6.20 -16.22
C LEU A 46 -25.03 5.12 -17.22
N SER A 47 -24.84 5.52 -18.48
CA SER A 47 -24.17 4.67 -19.47
C SER A 47 -22.69 4.47 -19.12
N ASP A 48 -22.06 3.44 -19.67
CA ASP A 48 -20.64 3.14 -19.39
C ASP A 48 -19.71 4.32 -19.74
N ILE A 49 -19.98 5.02 -20.84
CA ILE A 49 -19.19 6.18 -21.29
C ILE A 49 -19.33 7.35 -20.32
N GLU A 50 -20.56 7.67 -19.91
CA GLU A 50 -20.81 8.74 -18.93
C GLU A 50 -20.20 8.38 -17.57
N ARG A 51 -20.29 7.11 -17.17
CA ARG A 51 -19.71 6.61 -15.92
C ARG A 51 -18.19 6.82 -15.90
N GLU A 52 -17.49 6.48 -16.99
CA GLU A 52 -16.05 6.69 -17.13
C GLU A 52 -15.68 8.20 -17.06
N GLN A 53 -16.51 9.07 -17.65
CA GLN A 53 -16.28 10.50 -17.60
C GLN A 53 -16.41 11.05 -16.16
N VAL A 54 -17.47 10.67 -15.45
CA VAL A 54 -17.80 11.18 -14.11
C VAL A 54 -17.00 10.50 -12.99
N ALA A 55 -16.58 9.23 -13.17
CA ALA A 55 -15.89 8.43 -12.16
C ALA A 55 -14.68 9.13 -11.52
N GLY A 56 -13.87 9.82 -12.32
CA GLY A 56 -12.65 10.51 -11.83
C GLY A 56 -12.89 11.78 -11.02
N GLU A 57 -14.14 12.24 -10.93
CA GLU A 57 -14.54 13.46 -10.22
C GLU A 57 -15.35 13.18 -8.96
N ILE A 58 -15.94 11.98 -8.86
CA ILE A 58 -16.65 11.55 -7.67
C ILE A 58 -15.67 11.43 -6.50
N LEU A 59 -16.01 12.10 -5.40
CA LEU A 59 -15.31 11.99 -4.12
C LEU A 59 -16.15 11.23 -3.10
N VAL A 60 -17.47 11.29 -3.21
CA VAL A 60 -18.38 10.64 -2.26
C VAL A 60 -19.56 10.03 -3.00
N MET A 61 -19.76 8.73 -2.81
CA MET A 61 -20.91 7.98 -3.28
C MET A 61 -21.73 7.48 -2.08
N GLY A 62 -22.97 7.97 -1.97
CA GLY A 62 -23.92 7.54 -0.93
C GLY A 62 -24.96 6.56 -1.46
N ARG A 63 -25.64 5.84 -0.55
CA ARG A 63 -26.64 4.81 -0.86
C ARG A 63 -26.15 3.80 -1.90
N SER A 64 -24.86 3.46 -1.82
CA SER A 64 -24.21 2.53 -2.74
C SER A 64 -24.61 1.10 -2.42
N SER A 65 -24.87 0.31 -3.46
CA SER A 65 -24.90 -1.14 -3.38
C SER A 65 -23.51 -1.73 -3.63
N HIS A 66 -23.33 -3.01 -3.31
CA HIS A 66 -22.07 -3.71 -3.53
C HIS A 66 -21.65 -3.74 -5.02
N ASN A 67 -22.63 -3.83 -5.93
CA ASN A 67 -22.37 -3.80 -7.36
C ASN A 67 -21.90 -2.41 -7.84
N ASP A 68 -22.36 -1.34 -7.20
CA ASP A 68 -21.98 0.03 -7.58
C ASP A 68 -20.50 0.29 -7.28
N LYS A 69 -19.96 -0.30 -6.20
CA LYS A 69 -18.52 -0.25 -5.89
C LYS A 69 -17.71 -0.90 -7.01
N LEU A 70 -18.10 -2.09 -7.48
CA LEU A 70 -17.45 -2.77 -8.60
C LEU A 70 -17.51 -1.95 -9.91
N LEU A 71 -18.68 -1.39 -10.24
CA LEU A 71 -18.85 -0.55 -11.43
C LEU A 71 -17.96 0.70 -11.39
N LEU A 72 -17.72 1.28 -10.20
CA LEU A 72 -16.84 2.43 -10.04
C LEU A 72 -15.38 2.07 -10.29
N VAL A 73 -14.93 0.93 -9.75
CA VAL A 73 -13.57 0.43 -9.96
C VAL A 73 -13.31 0.22 -11.46
N GLN A 74 -14.22 -0.48 -12.15
CA GLN A 74 -14.10 -0.74 -13.58
C GLN A 74 -14.09 0.56 -14.41
N ALA A 75 -14.94 1.53 -14.07
CA ALA A 75 -14.98 2.82 -14.77
C ALA A 75 -13.68 3.63 -14.59
N LEU A 76 -13.09 3.60 -13.38
CA LEU A 76 -11.82 4.27 -13.11
C LEU A 76 -10.65 3.60 -13.84
N GLN A 77 -10.60 2.26 -13.84
CA GLN A 77 -9.56 1.50 -14.53
C GLN A 77 -9.62 1.65 -16.05
N LYS A 78 -10.82 1.64 -16.65
CA LYS A 78 -10.99 1.91 -18.09
C LYS A 78 -10.48 3.29 -18.50
N LYS A 79 -10.54 4.27 -17.60
CA LYS A 79 -9.96 5.62 -17.80
C LYS A 79 -8.43 5.66 -17.62
N GLY A 80 -7.81 4.54 -17.28
CA GLY A 80 -6.36 4.41 -17.06
C GLY A 80 -5.90 4.82 -15.66
N HIS A 81 -6.80 4.90 -14.68
CA HIS A 81 -6.40 5.11 -13.28
C HIS A 81 -6.00 3.78 -12.63
N VAL A 82 -4.95 3.83 -11.80
CA VAL A 82 -4.61 2.74 -10.89
C VAL A 82 -5.47 2.88 -9.64
N VAL A 83 -6.27 1.85 -9.34
CA VAL A 83 -7.30 1.89 -8.30
C VAL A 83 -6.92 0.96 -7.17
N ALA A 84 -6.90 1.50 -5.94
CA ALA A 84 -6.83 0.72 -4.72
C ALA A 84 -8.20 0.71 -4.05
N VAL A 85 -8.66 -0.46 -3.61
CA VAL A 85 -9.96 -0.64 -2.95
C VAL A 85 -9.76 -1.20 -1.56
N THR A 86 -10.53 -0.69 -0.60
CA THR A 86 -10.64 -1.27 0.74
C THR A 86 -12.03 -1.82 0.99
N GLY A 87 -12.10 -2.94 1.70
CA GLY A 87 -13.35 -3.60 2.07
C GLY A 87 -13.12 -4.65 3.15
N ASP A 88 -14.17 -4.92 3.92
CA ASP A 88 -14.18 -5.87 5.03
C ASP A 88 -15.23 -6.98 4.84
N GLY A 89 -16.28 -6.71 4.07
CA GLY A 89 -17.40 -7.63 3.83
C GLY A 89 -17.16 -8.65 2.71
N THR A 90 -17.89 -9.76 2.76
CA THR A 90 -17.93 -10.77 1.69
C THR A 90 -18.35 -10.17 0.35
N TYR A 91 -19.20 -9.14 0.39
CA TYR A 91 -19.70 -8.45 -0.78
C TYR A 91 -18.67 -7.51 -1.44
N ASP A 92 -17.57 -7.19 -0.75
CA ASP A 92 -16.48 -6.40 -1.32
C ASP A 92 -15.49 -7.24 -2.13
N ALA A 93 -15.53 -8.57 -1.98
CA ALA A 93 -14.61 -9.49 -2.64
C ALA A 93 -14.50 -9.31 -4.17
N PRO A 94 -15.58 -9.08 -4.93
CA PRO A 94 -15.47 -8.81 -6.36
C PRO A 94 -14.72 -7.50 -6.65
N ALA A 95 -14.97 -6.44 -5.88
CA ALA A 95 -14.32 -5.15 -6.07
C ALA A 95 -12.84 -5.18 -5.64
N LEU A 96 -12.52 -5.93 -4.57
CA LEU A 96 -11.15 -6.16 -4.12
C LEU A 96 -10.31 -6.90 -5.16
N ARG A 97 -10.89 -7.90 -5.83
CA ARG A 97 -10.20 -8.70 -6.86
C ARG A 97 -10.07 -7.96 -8.20
N GLU A 98 -11.01 -7.08 -8.52
CA GLU A 98 -10.97 -6.29 -9.75
C GLU A 98 -9.96 -5.13 -9.66
N ALA A 99 -9.77 -4.57 -8.47
CA ALA A 99 -8.86 -3.46 -8.24
C ALA A 99 -7.40 -3.83 -8.56
N ASP A 100 -6.59 -2.83 -8.92
CA ASP A 100 -5.15 -3.04 -9.11
C ASP A 100 -4.45 -3.39 -7.78
N ILE A 101 -5.02 -2.92 -6.66
CA ILE A 101 -4.57 -3.26 -5.30
C ILE A 101 -5.80 -3.42 -4.38
N GLY A 102 -6.08 -4.63 -3.94
CA GLY A 102 -7.11 -4.94 -2.94
C GLY A 102 -6.58 -4.92 -1.50
N LEU A 103 -7.25 -4.20 -0.60
CA LEU A 103 -6.89 -4.05 0.82
C LEU A 103 -8.01 -4.57 1.73
N ALA A 104 -7.80 -5.70 2.41
CA ALA A 104 -8.75 -6.24 3.38
C ALA A 104 -8.39 -5.89 4.83
N MET A 105 -9.42 -5.76 5.67
CA MET A 105 -9.27 -5.56 7.12
C MET A 105 -8.92 -6.89 7.81
N GLY A 106 -7.93 -6.88 8.69
CA GLY A 106 -7.37 -8.06 9.33
C GLY A 106 -8.23 -8.57 10.49
N ILE A 107 -8.83 -7.67 11.28
CA ILE A 107 -9.61 -8.05 12.46
C ILE A 107 -11.09 -8.12 12.08
N GLN A 108 -11.64 -7.07 11.50
CA GLN A 108 -13.05 -6.99 11.12
C GLN A 108 -13.37 -7.64 9.77
N GLY A 109 -12.37 -7.87 8.92
CA GLY A 109 -12.58 -8.42 7.59
C GLY A 109 -12.92 -9.90 7.58
N THR A 110 -13.90 -10.25 6.76
CA THR A 110 -14.33 -11.61 6.47
C THR A 110 -13.23 -12.40 5.75
N GLU A 111 -13.21 -13.72 5.91
CA GLU A 111 -12.23 -14.60 5.27
C GLU A 111 -12.27 -14.49 3.73
N VAL A 112 -13.47 -14.36 3.16
CA VAL A 112 -13.68 -14.16 1.72
C VAL A 112 -13.05 -12.84 1.22
N ALA A 113 -13.13 -11.77 2.01
CA ALA A 113 -12.49 -10.50 1.68
C ALA A 113 -10.96 -10.61 1.72
N LYS A 114 -10.41 -11.29 2.75
CA LYS A 114 -8.97 -11.53 2.90
C LYS A 114 -8.38 -12.36 1.76
N GLU A 115 -9.06 -13.43 1.35
CA GLU A 115 -8.65 -14.26 0.21
C GLU A 115 -8.76 -13.54 -1.14
N SER A 116 -9.55 -12.46 -1.19
CA SER A 116 -9.76 -11.67 -2.41
C SER A 116 -8.94 -10.39 -2.46
N SER A 117 -8.10 -10.14 -1.45
CA SER A 117 -7.23 -8.97 -1.35
C SER A 117 -5.76 -9.31 -1.54
N ASP A 118 -4.97 -8.38 -2.06
CA ASP A 118 -3.52 -8.52 -2.18
C ASP A 118 -2.81 -8.23 -0.85
N ILE A 119 -3.38 -7.35 -0.03
CA ILE A 119 -2.80 -6.87 1.24
C ILE A 119 -3.85 -6.95 2.35
N ILE A 120 -3.46 -7.51 3.49
CA ILE A 120 -4.29 -7.59 4.70
C ILE A 120 -3.76 -6.62 5.75
N ILE A 121 -4.60 -5.70 6.21
CA ILE A 121 -4.30 -4.70 7.24
C ILE A 121 -4.54 -5.32 8.61
N LEU A 122 -3.49 -5.79 9.27
CA LEU A 122 -3.60 -6.57 10.51
C LEU A 122 -4.17 -5.79 11.71
N ASP A 123 -4.12 -4.46 11.69
CA ASP A 123 -4.51 -3.58 12.80
C ASP A 123 -5.75 -2.71 12.51
N ASP A 124 -6.41 -2.93 11.36
CA ASP A 124 -7.59 -2.18 10.91
C ASP A 124 -7.40 -0.64 10.91
N ASN A 125 -6.15 -0.16 10.83
CA ASN A 125 -5.84 1.26 10.78
C ASN A 125 -5.39 1.67 9.38
N PHE A 126 -6.14 2.58 8.75
CA PHE A 126 -5.81 3.12 7.42
C PHE A 126 -4.42 3.78 7.36
N SER A 127 -3.90 4.28 8.49
CA SER A 127 -2.54 4.83 8.58
C SER A 127 -1.46 3.79 8.27
N SER A 128 -1.74 2.51 8.52
CA SER A 128 -0.80 1.42 8.25
C SER A 128 -0.69 1.10 6.75
N VAL A 129 -1.75 1.33 5.97
CA VAL A 129 -1.73 1.24 4.49
C VAL A 129 -0.73 2.23 3.92
N VAL A 130 -0.77 3.47 4.41
CA VAL A 130 0.15 4.53 3.97
C VAL A 130 1.60 4.06 4.21
N LYS A 131 1.91 3.55 5.40
CA LYS A 131 3.26 3.06 5.74
C LYS A 131 3.71 1.92 4.83
N LEU A 132 2.86 0.94 4.55
CA LEU A 132 3.19 -0.20 3.67
C LEU A 132 3.43 0.24 2.22
N LEU A 133 2.56 1.11 1.69
CA LEU A 133 2.71 1.65 0.34
C LEU A 133 4.00 2.48 0.20
N TRP A 134 4.33 3.28 1.21
CA TRP A 134 5.59 4.03 1.25
C TRP A 134 6.81 3.10 1.27
N ILE A 135 6.78 2.02 2.06
CA ILE A 135 7.88 1.04 2.07
C ILE A 135 8.06 0.41 0.69
N ASN A 136 6.97 -0.03 0.06
CA ASN A 136 7.04 -0.70 -1.24
C ASN A 136 7.59 0.24 -2.32
N LEU A 137 7.08 1.49 -2.38
CA LEU A 137 7.55 2.48 -3.34
C LEU A 137 9.03 2.86 -3.14
N ILE A 138 9.49 2.99 -1.89
CA ILE A 138 10.90 3.30 -1.58
C ILE A 138 11.80 2.10 -1.90
N MET A 139 11.36 0.87 -1.60
CA MET A 139 12.14 -0.34 -1.87
C MET A 139 12.36 -0.53 -3.38
N ASP A 140 11.32 -0.38 -4.19
CA ASP A 140 11.41 -0.51 -5.64
C ASP A 140 12.28 0.59 -6.27
N THR A 141 12.10 1.85 -5.83
CA THR A 141 12.87 2.98 -6.37
C THR A 141 14.34 2.95 -5.96
N LEU A 142 14.65 2.65 -4.70
CA LEU A 142 16.03 2.53 -4.23
C LEU A 142 16.72 1.29 -4.82
N GLY A 143 16.01 0.17 -4.95
CA GLY A 143 16.52 -1.04 -5.61
C GLY A 143 16.86 -0.78 -7.08
N ALA A 144 15.97 -0.13 -7.82
CA ALA A 144 16.22 0.25 -9.21
C ALA A 144 17.38 1.25 -9.35
N LEU A 145 17.49 2.22 -8.43
CA LEU A 145 18.60 3.18 -8.41
C LEU A 145 19.94 2.49 -8.13
N ALA A 146 19.98 1.56 -7.17
CA ALA A 146 21.19 0.80 -6.85
C ALA A 146 21.71 0.05 -8.09
N LEU A 147 20.83 -0.67 -8.81
CA LEU A 147 21.19 -1.33 -10.08
C LEU A 147 21.66 -0.33 -11.15
N ALA A 148 21.03 0.84 -11.24
CA ALA A 148 21.40 1.85 -12.24
C ALA A 148 22.75 2.52 -11.96
N THR A 149 23.22 2.49 -10.71
CA THR A 149 24.48 3.12 -10.28
C THR A 149 25.67 2.17 -10.21
N GLU A 150 25.51 0.89 -10.51
CA GLU A 150 26.65 -0.03 -10.60
C GLU A 150 27.60 0.44 -11.73
N PRO A 151 28.86 0.78 -11.43
CA PRO A 151 29.79 1.28 -12.44
C PRO A 151 30.05 0.18 -13.49
N PRO A 152 30.19 0.55 -14.77
CA PRO A 152 30.45 -0.42 -15.83
C PRO A 152 31.78 -1.11 -15.54
N THR A 153 31.74 -2.42 -15.31
CA THR A 153 32.91 -3.21 -15.00
C THR A 153 33.47 -3.82 -16.29
N ASP A 154 34.69 -3.45 -16.69
CA ASP A 154 35.33 -3.88 -17.96
C ASP A 154 35.47 -5.41 -18.10
N HIS A 155 35.39 -6.15 -17.00
CA HIS A 155 35.37 -7.62 -16.97
C HIS A 155 34.06 -8.23 -17.51
N LEU A 156 32.98 -7.46 -17.65
CA LEU A 156 31.71 -7.93 -18.22
C LEU A 156 31.83 -8.27 -19.71
N MET A 157 32.76 -7.62 -20.43
CA MET A 157 33.02 -7.89 -21.86
C MET A 157 33.89 -9.13 -22.11
N GLN A 158 34.44 -9.74 -21.05
CA GLN A 158 35.26 -10.95 -21.12
C GLN A 158 34.50 -12.21 -20.68
N ARG A 159 33.26 -12.06 -20.18
CA ARG A 159 32.42 -13.20 -19.80
C ARG A 159 31.71 -13.77 -21.02
N LEU A 160 31.66 -15.09 -21.12
CA LEU A 160 30.82 -15.77 -22.10
C LEU A 160 29.34 -15.40 -21.88
N PRO A 161 28.51 -15.34 -22.94
CA PRO A 161 27.10 -15.01 -22.81
C PRO A 161 26.37 -15.98 -21.88
N VAL A 162 25.60 -15.41 -20.95
CA VAL A 162 24.82 -16.15 -19.94
C VAL A 162 23.75 -17.01 -20.62
N ASP A 163 23.69 -18.29 -20.28
CA ASP A 163 22.69 -19.22 -20.81
C ASP A 163 21.31 -18.94 -20.19
N ARG A 164 20.24 -19.04 -21.00
CA ARG A 164 18.85 -18.79 -20.58
C ARG A 164 18.34 -19.79 -19.54
N ARG A 165 19.08 -20.87 -19.29
CA ARG A 165 18.76 -21.94 -18.32
C ARG A 165 19.46 -21.77 -16.98
N GLU A 166 20.36 -20.79 -16.83
CA GLU A 166 21.01 -20.54 -15.55
C GLU A 166 20.03 -19.92 -14.54
N PRO A 167 20.05 -20.36 -13.28
CA PRO A 167 19.18 -19.79 -12.25
C PRO A 167 19.57 -18.33 -11.99
N LEU A 168 18.58 -17.44 -12.07
CA LEU A 168 18.71 -16.00 -11.80
C LEU A 168 19.36 -15.68 -10.44
N ALA A 169 19.32 -16.60 -9.48
CA ALA A 169 19.95 -16.48 -8.17
C ALA A 169 21.06 -17.53 -7.97
N THR A 170 22.31 -17.06 -7.96
CA THR A 170 23.48 -17.87 -7.64
C THR A 170 23.50 -18.25 -6.15
N ASN A 171 24.23 -19.31 -5.80
CA ASN A 171 24.36 -19.74 -4.39
C ASN A 171 25.03 -18.67 -3.50
N ILE A 172 25.89 -17.84 -4.09
CA ILE A 172 26.52 -16.70 -3.40
C ILE A 172 25.46 -15.63 -3.10
N MET A 173 24.63 -15.29 -4.08
CA MET A 173 23.53 -14.33 -3.92
C MET A 173 22.51 -14.80 -2.87
N LYS A 174 22.15 -16.09 -2.90
CA LYS A 174 21.25 -16.70 -1.89
C LYS A 174 21.83 -16.63 -0.47
N ARG A 175 23.14 -16.88 -0.31
CA ARG A 175 23.81 -16.78 1.00
C ARG A 175 23.80 -15.34 1.52
N ASN A 176 24.10 -14.37 0.66
CA ASN A 176 24.10 -12.96 1.05
C ASN A 176 22.69 -12.49 1.46
N ILE A 177 21.66 -12.85 0.67
CA ILE A 177 20.25 -12.58 1.00
C ILE A 177 19.88 -13.21 2.35
N LEU A 178 20.27 -14.46 2.60
CA LEU A 178 19.96 -15.16 3.84
C LEU A 178 20.62 -14.49 5.06
N ILE A 179 21.88 -14.06 4.95
CA ILE A 179 22.60 -13.38 6.03
C ILE A 179 21.94 -12.03 6.34
N GLN A 180 21.61 -11.25 5.31
CA GLN A 180 20.94 -9.96 5.47
C GLN A 180 19.55 -10.12 6.10
N ALA A 181 18.76 -11.10 5.63
CA ALA A 181 17.45 -11.39 6.19
C ALA A 181 17.54 -11.78 7.68
N LEU A 182 18.50 -12.64 8.04
CA LEU A 182 18.72 -13.06 9.42
C LEU A 182 19.14 -11.89 10.31
N TYR A 183 20.06 -11.04 9.82
CA TYR A 183 20.50 -9.84 10.52
C TYR A 183 19.31 -8.90 10.80
N GLN A 184 18.50 -8.63 9.77
CA GLN A 184 17.35 -7.75 9.89
C GLN A 184 16.29 -8.30 10.86
N VAL A 185 15.95 -9.58 10.77
CA VAL A 185 15.03 -10.23 11.71
C VAL A 185 15.55 -10.13 13.15
N THR A 186 16.85 -10.37 13.36
CA THR A 186 17.47 -10.30 14.69
C THR A 186 17.37 -8.90 15.29
N VAL A 187 17.72 -7.87 14.51
CA VAL A 187 17.64 -6.46 14.96
C VAL A 187 16.20 -6.06 15.30
N LEU A 188 15.24 -6.42 14.45
CA LEU A 188 13.82 -6.10 14.68
C LEU A 188 13.26 -6.83 15.91
N LEU A 189 13.63 -8.08 16.13
CA LEU A 189 13.21 -8.83 17.32
C LEU A 189 13.78 -8.21 18.60
N VAL A 190 15.06 -7.85 18.61
CA VAL A 190 15.68 -7.16 19.74
C VAL A 190 14.97 -5.83 20.01
N LEU A 191 14.69 -5.02 18.98
CA LEU A 191 13.96 -3.77 19.17
C LEU A 191 12.50 -3.98 19.58
N ASN A 192 11.83 -5.04 19.13
CA ASN A 192 10.45 -5.27 19.52
C ASN A 192 10.32 -5.72 20.99
N PHE A 193 11.19 -6.64 21.42
CA PHE A 193 11.16 -7.16 22.80
C PHE A 193 11.84 -6.22 23.79
N TRP A 194 12.97 -5.62 23.44
CA TRP A 194 13.80 -4.81 24.34
C TRP A 194 13.72 -3.31 24.06
N GLY A 195 13.03 -2.87 23.00
CA GLY A 195 12.95 -1.46 22.62
C GLY A 195 12.40 -0.54 23.70
N ARG A 196 11.42 -0.99 24.50
CA ARG A 196 10.91 -0.20 25.64
C ARG A 196 11.99 0.04 26.71
N SER A 197 12.88 -0.93 26.91
CA SER A 197 13.99 -0.80 27.86
C SER A 197 15.15 0.00 27.28
N ILE A 198 15.43 -0.14 25.98
CA ILE A 198 16.50 0.58 25.28
C ILE A 198 16.17 2.06 25.13
N LEU A 199 14.91 2.39 24.84
CA LEU A 199 14.42 3.78 24.71
C LEU A 199 14.06 4.41 26.07
N ASN A 200 14.26 3.68 27.18
CA ASN A 200 13.99 4.13 28.54
C ASN A 200 12.55 4.63 28.78
N LEU A 201 11.56 4.09 28.06
CA LEU A 201 10.16 4.50 28.07
C LEU A 201 9.33 3.83 29.19
N LYS A 202 9.98 3.38 30.27
CA LYS A 202 9.31 2.64 31.36
C LYS A 202 8.30 3.48 32.14
N ASN A 203 8.44 4.81 32.13
CA ASN A 203 7.62 5.73 32.92
C ASN A 203 6.54 6.46 32.10
N ASP A 204 6.44 6.17 30.80
CA ASP A 204 5.52 6.86 29.90
C ASP A 204 4.19 6.10 29.75
N THR A 205 3.16 6.81 29.30
CA THR A 205 1.84 6.22 29.06
C THR A 205 1.97 5.09 28.04
N SER A 206 1.31 3.95 28.26
CA SER A 206 1.49 2.73 27.44
C SER A 206 1.31 2.98 25.94
N ASP A 207 0.45 3.94 25.59
CA ASP A 207 0.13 4.29 24.21
C ASP A 207 1.25 5.10 23.56
N HIS A 208 1.79 6.11 24.24
CA HIS A 208 2.93 6.91 23.74
C HIS A 208 4.20 6.06 23.62
N ALA A 209 4.44 5.18 24.59
CA ALA A 209 5.57 4.25 24.56
C ALA A 209 5.48 3.28 23.36
N ASN A 210 4.28 2.85 22.99
CA ASN A 210 4.06 2.01 21.81
C ASN A 210 4.26 2.77 20.51
N GLU A 211 3.79 4.02 20.42
CA GLU A 211 3.92 4.86 19.24
C GLU A 211 5.39 5.20 18.94
N MET A 212 6.15 5.62 19.97
CA MET A 212 7.58 5.88 19.84
C MET A 212 8.36 4.61 19.47
N LYS A 213 8.03 3.47 20.08
CA LYS A 213 8.63 2.18 19.75
C LYS A 213 8.39 1.83 18.27
N ASN A 214 7.15 1.94 17.81
CA ASN A 214 6.80 1.62 16.42
C ASN A 214 7.51 2.53 15.41
N THR A 215 7.64 3.82 15.73
CA THR A 215 8.38 4.78 14.92
C THR A 215 9.87 4.44 14.85
N PHE A 216 10.48 4.07 15.97
CA PHE A 216 11.88 3.69 16.03
C PHE A 216 12.17 2.37 15.29
N ILE A 217 11.27 1.39 15.40
CA ILE A 217 11.34 0.13 14.63
C ILE A 217 11.27 0.43 13.14
N PHE A 218 10.34 1.29 12.71
CA PHE A 218 10.20 1.70 11.31
C PHE A 218 11.47 2.39 10.79
N ASN A 219 12.00 3.38 11.53
CA ASN A 219 13.23 4.07 11.15
C ASN A 219 14.42 3.12 11.06
N THR A 220 14.55 2.19 12.01
CA THR A 220 15.63 1.19 11.98
C THR A 220 15.49 0.27 10.77
N PHE A 221 14.27 -0.18 10.46
CA PHE A 221 13.99 -1.00 9.28
C PHE A 221 14.46 -0.29 7.99
N VAL A 222 14.10 0.98 7.82
CA VAL A 222 14.49 1.78 6.65
C VAL A 222 16.01 1.91 6.54
N LEU A 223 16.72 2.19 7.64
CA LEU A 223 18.18 2.27 7.64
C LEU A 223 18.84 0.92 7.29
N CYS A 224 18.30 -0.19 7.79
CA CYS A 224 18.79 -1.53 7.43
C CYS A 224 18.60 -1.82 5.93
N GLN A 225 17.50 -1.38 5.31
CA GLN A 225 17.30 -1.54 3.85
C GLN A 225 18.34 -0.77 3.05
N VAL A 226 18.61 0.49 3.41
CA VAL A 226 19.62 1.32 2.74
C VAL A 226 21.00 0.68 2.82
N LYS A 227 21.41 0.25 4.01
CA LYS A 227 22.70 -0.43 4.21
C LYS A 227 22.79 -1.76 3.47
N GLY A 228 21.70 -2.53 3.45
CA GLY A 228 21.63 -3.80 2.72
C GLY A 228 21.85 -3.63 1.22
N MET A 229 21.31 -2.56 0.62
CA MET A 229 21.54 -2.25 -0.79
C MET A 229 23.01 -1.90 -1.08
N GLU A 230 23.67 -1.15 -0.20
CA GLU A 230 25.09 -0.83 -0.33
C GLU A 230 25.97 -2.09 -0.27
N GLU A 231 25.68 -3.01 0.66
CA GLU A 231 26.42 -4.27 0.80
C GLU A 231 26.20 -5.23 -0.40
N MET A 232 25.02 -5.22 -1.03
CA MET A 232 24.77 -6.00 -2.25
C MET A 232 25.54 -5.44 -3.47
N GLY A 233 25.65 -4.12 -3.62
CA GLY A 233 26.40 -3.49 -4.71
C GLY A 233 27.92 -3.67 -4.59
N ILE A 234 28.46 -3.75 -3.37
CA ILE A 234 29.90 -3.87 -3.13
C ILE A 234 30.41 -5.31 -3.33
N ASN A 235 29.61 -6.33 -3.04
CA ASN A 235 30.08 -7.73 -3.01
C ASN A 235 30.17 -8.43 -4.38
N ASN A 236 29.82 -7.75 -5.48
CA ASN A 236 30.04 -8.25 -6.84
C ASN A 236 31.40 -7.82 -7.42
N GLY A 237 32.25 -7.13 -6.65
CA GLY A 237 33.53 -6.55 -7.07
C GLY A 237 34.79 -7.36 -6.77
N HIS A 238 34.70 -8.68 -6.46
CA HIS A 238 35.87 -9.54 -6.26
C HIS A 238 35.76 -10.89 -6.99
#